data_AF-A0A1S9CKE8-F1
#
_entry.id   AF-A0A1S9CKE8-F1
#
_cell.length_a   1.000
_cell.length_b   1.000
_cell.length_c   1.000
_cell.angle_alpha   90.00
_cell.angle_beta   90.00
_cell.angle_gamma   90.00
#
_symmetry.space_group_name_H-M   'P 1'
#
loop_
_entity.id
_entity.type
_entity.pdbx_description
1 polymer ?
#
loop_
_entity_poly.entity_id
_entity_poly.type
_entity_poly.pdbx_seq_one_letter_code
_entity_poly.pdbx_strand_id
1 'polypeptide(L)'
;MLSIYAIIFDPIFFIIAILIVFLYKCENSDWELLGLKDILRGSITGIILSTIFSLYQIHIPLTFGLLLLIPITFALMSINPKFSCFAYVVPFTYFLGEILETFDLFISLFVLPYREFIILIGFLHIIEGIFIILFGAENTKETPLFNGKKVVTGTSMKKFWPIPLAMFTSLDGSIIPLYTILGYADHTQLDPFLKSRYMGKFVLFYGIFILIIGWFTFRLILPLTIALLILPIGHELIFFVNYLPFNAENSKLINSKSNYR
;
A
#
# COMPACT_ATOMS: atom_id res chain seq x y z
N MET A 1 6.49 -27.30 3.02
CA MET A 1 5.18 -26.64 2.83
C MET A 1 4.55 -26.38 4.20
N LEU A 2 5.15 -25.52 5.04
CA LEU A 2 4.39 -24.92 6.14
C LEU A 2 3.22 -24.20 5.44
N SER A 3 2.00 -24.67 5.67
CA SER A 3 0.91 -24.42 4.73
C SER A 3 0.62 -22.91 4.72
N ILE A 4 0.55 -22.30 3.54
CA ILE A 4 0.19 -20.87 3.37
C ILE A 4 -1.11 -20.56 4.14
N TYR A 5 -1.97 -21.57 4.33
CA TYR A 5 -3.19 -21.50 5.12
C TYR A 5 -2.95 -21.22 6.62
N ALA A 6 -1.84 -21.66 7.20
CA ALA A 6 -1.51 -21.43 8.61
C ALA A 6 -1.38 -19.93 8.94
N ILE A 7 -1.04 -19.09 7.95
CA ILE A 7 -0.85 -17.65 8.13
C ILE A 7 -2.17 -16.95 8.50
N ILE A 8 -3.30 -17.43 7.98
CA ILE A 8 -4.63 -16.85 8.26
C ILE A 8 -5.12 -17.27 9.65
N PHE A 9 -4.61 -18.38 10.19
CA PHE A 9 -4.91 -18.83 11.55
C PHE A 9 -3.90 -18.32 12.57
N ASP A 10 -2.98 -17.44 12.17
CA ASP A 10 -2.01 -16.85 13.08
C ASP A 10 -2.69 -15.84 14.04
N PRO A 11 -2.37 -15.87 15.34
CA PRO A 11 -2.92 -14.93 16.32
C PRO A 11 -2.72 -13.46 15.95
N ILE A 12 -1.58 -13.10 15.33
CA ILE A 12 -1.27 -11.73 14.91
C ILE A 12 -2.25 -11.30 13.80
N PHE A 13 -2.58 -12.21 12.88
CA PHE A 13 -3.56 -11.92 11.84
C PHE A 13 -4.94 -11.63 12.44
N PHE A 14 -5.38 -12.41 13.43
CA PHE A 14 -6.65 -12.15 14.12
C PHE A 14 -6.67 -10.82 14.86
N ILE A 15 -5.55 -10.43 15.50
CA ILE A 15 -5.43 -9.12 16.14
C ILE A 15 -5.62 -8.00 15.10
N ILE A 16 -4.97 -8.11 13.94
CA ILE A 16 -5.11 -7.13 12.84
C ILE A 16 -6.56 -7.11 12.31
N ALA A 17 -7.17 -8.27 12.11
CA ALA A 17 -8.56 -8.37 11.66
C ALA A 17 -9.53 -7.71 12.65
N ILE A 18 -9.35 -7.95 13.96
CA ILE A 18 -10.16 -7.31 15.02
C ILE A 18 -9.96 -5.80 15.03
N LEU A 19 -8.72 -5.31 14.88
CA LEU A 19 -8.44 -3.88 14.79
C LEU A 19 -9.13 -3.23 13.59
N ILE A 20 -9.10 -3.88 12.42
CA ILE A 20 -9.80 -3.40 11.23
C ILE A 20 -11.31 -3.35 11.46
N VAL A 21 -11.89 -4.39 12.04
CA VAL A 21 -13.32 -4.40 12.41
C VAL A 21 -13.67 -3.22 13.34
N PHE A 22 -12.82 -2.95 14.34
CA PHE A 22 -13.00 -1.81 15.24
C PHE A 22 -12.94 -0.46 14.50
N LEU A 23 -11.99 -0.30 13.57
CA LEU A 23 -11.87 0.90 12.72
C LEU A 23 -13.14 1.12 11.89
N TYR A 24 -13.68 0.07 11.25
CA TYR A 24 -14.93 0.18 10.49
C TYR A 24 -16.13 0.53 11.39
N LYS A 25 -16.20 -0.06 12.59
CA LYS A 25 -17.26 0.22 13.57
C LYS A 25 -17.30 1.67 14.02
N CYS A 26 -16.14 2.31 14.17
CA CYS A 26 -16.05 3.73 14.48
C CYS A 26 -16.50 4.62 13.31
N GLU A 27 -16.41 4.13 12.08
CA GLU A 27 -16.59 4.93 10.86
C GLU A 27 -18.04 4.86 10.32
N ASN A 28 -18.67 3.68 10.31
CA ASN A 28 -19.95 3.41 9.64
C ASN A 28 -20.89 2.51 10.48
N SER A 29 -22.20 2.73 10.40
CA SER A 29 -23.22 1.89 11.05
C SER A 29 -23.31 0.50 10.43
N ASP A 30 -23.06 0.35 9.13
CA ASP A 30 -23.13 -0.94 8.40
C ASP A 30 -21.79 -1.70 8.41
N TRP A 31 -20.94 -1.47 9.41
CA TRP A 31 -19.55 -1.94 9.48
C TRP A 31 -19.37 -3.46 9.41
N GLU A 32 -20.33 -4.25 9.91
CA GLU A 32 -20.21 -5.70 10.08
C GLU A 32 -19.98 -6.42 8.75
N LEU A 33 -20.83 -6.15 7.77
CA LEU A 33 -20.73 -6.77 6.45
C LEU A 33 -19.50 -6.29 5.67
N LEU A 34 -19.00 -5.10 5.99
CA LEU A 34 -18.00 -4.40 5.20
C LEU A 34 -16.58 -4.72 5.63
N GLY A 35 -16.32 -4.62 6.93
CA GLY A 35 -15.05 -5.03 7.52
C GLY A 35 -14.79 -6.50 7.19
N LEU A 36 -15.81 -7.36 7.31
CA LEU A 36 -15.68 -8.78 6.97
C LEU A 36 -15.40 -9.00 5.47
N LYS A 37 -16.11 -8.31 4.56
CA LYS A 37 -15.85 -8.39 3.12
C LYS A 37 -14.43 -7.99 2.77
N ASP A 38 -13.92 -6.90 3.33
CA ASP A 38 -12.60 -6.38 3.02
C ASP A 38 -11.48 -7.24 3.65
N ILE A 39 -11.69 -7.81 4.84
CA ILE A 39 -10.82 -8.82 5.45
C ILE A 39 -10.76 -10.09 4.59
N LEU A 40 -11.91 -10.57 4.09
CA LEU A 40 -11.97 -11.77 3.23
C LEU A 40 -11.26 -11.53 1.90
N ARG A 41 -11.55 -10.41 1.22
CA ARG A 41 -10.87 -10.01 -0.02
C ARG A 41 -9.36 -9.94 0.17
N GLY A 42 -8.92 -9.28 1.24
CA GLY A 42 -7.50 -9.15 1.57
C GLY A 42 -6.82 -10.49 1.84
N SER A 43 -7.45 -11.35 2.65
CA SER A 43 -6.97 -12.70 2.97
C SER A 43 -6.80 -13.56 1.72
N ILE A 44 -7.82 -13.59 0.85
CA ILE A 44 -7.80 -14.38 -0.40
C ILE A 44 -6.66 -13.90 -1.29
N THR A 45 -6.53 -12.58 -1.47
CA THR A 45 -5.44 -12.01 -2.27
C THR A 45 -4.07 -12.27 -1.64
N GLY A 46 -3.95 -12.26 -0.31
CA GLY A 46 -2.73 -12.63 0.41
C GLY A 46 -2.29 -14.07 0.14
N ILE A 47 -3.21 -15.03 0.18
CA ILE A 47 -2.93 -16.44 -0.20
C ILE A 47 -2.45 -16.54 -1.65
N ILE A 48 -3.17 -15.88 -2.57
CA ILE A 48 -2.84 -15.92 -4.00
C ILE A 48 -1.45 -15.32 -4.23
N LEU A 49 -1.16 -14.15 -3.65
CA LEU A 49 0.12 -13.48 -3.83
C LEU A 49 1.26 -14.27 -3.17
N SER A 50 1.03 -14.85 -2.00
CA SER A 50 1.97 -15.77 -1.33
C SER A 50 2.30 -16.99 -2.19
N THR A 51 1.28 -17.55 -2.86
CA THR A 51 1.47 -18.69 -3.77
C THR A 51 2.30 -18.28 -4.98
N ILE A 52 2.03 -17.11 -5.57
CA ILE A 52 2.83 -16.55 -6.67
C ILE A 52 4.29 -16.36 -6.22
N PHE A 53 4.52 -15.71 -5.09
CA PHE A 53 5.88 -15.48 -4.57
C PHE A 53 6.63 -16.78 -4.31
N SER A 54 5.97 -17.79 -3.73
CA SER A 54 6.54 -19.12 -3.53
C SER A 54 6.89 -19.83 -4.85
N LEU A 55 6.01 -19.77 -5.86
CA LEU A 55 6.26 -20.38 -7.16
C LEU A 55 7.44 -19.76 -7.90
N TYR A 56 7.58 -18.43 -7.81
CA TYR A 56 8.68 -17.69 -8.44
C TYR A 56 9.91 -17.53 -7.54
N GLN A 57 9.93 -18.14 -6.36
CA GLN A 57 11.02 -18.05 -5.36
C GLN A 57 11.36 -16.59 -4.99
N ILE A 58 10.35 -15.72 -4.97
CA ILE A 58 10.46 -14.32 -4.56
C ILE A 58 10.36 -14.29 -3.03
N HIS A 59 11.50 -14.46 -2.36
CA HIS A 59 11.59 -14.46 -0.91
C HIS A 59 12.52 -13.35 -0.44
N ILE A 60 12.19 -12.76 0.71
CA ILE A 60 13.05 -11.79 1.38
C ILE A 60 13.75 -12.48 2.54
N PRO A 61 15.10 -12.56 2.57
CA PRO A 61 15.79 -13.14 3.71
C PRO A 61 15.50 -12.31 4.96
N LEU A 62 15.09 -12.99 6.04
CA LEU A 62 14.87 -12.35 7.32
C LEU A 62 16.22 -11.97 7.93
N THR A 63 16.49 -10.67 8.02
CA THR A 63 17.65 -10.13 8.74
C THR A 63 17.19 -9.37 9.98
N PHE A 64 18.05 -9.29 10.99
CA PHE A 64 17.77 -8.51 12.20
C PHE A 64 17.51 -7.03 11.89
N GLY A 65 18.12 -6.50 10.83
CA GLY A 65 17.89 -5.14 10.35
C GLY A 65 16.44 -4.87 9.96
N LEU A 66 15.65 -5.86 9.51
CA LEU A 66 14.25 -5.63 9.16
C LEU A 66 13.41 -5.14 10.35
N LEU A 67 13.81 -5.46 11.59
CA LEU A 67 13.14 -4.94 12.79
C LEU A 67 13.24 -3.42 12.90
N LEU A 68 14.26 -2.79 12.29
CA LEU A 68 14.42 -1.34 12.24
C LEU A 68 13.29 -0.64 11.47
N LEU A 69 12.65 -1.34 10.51
CA LEU A 69 11.57 -0.76 9.73
C LEU A 69 10.34 -0.43 10.60
N ILE A 70 10.12 -1.17 11.70
CA ILE A 70 8.98 -0.96 12.60
C ILE A 70 9.05 0.41 13.30
N PRO A 71 10.09 0.74 14.09
CA PRO A 71 10.17 2.05 14.74
C PRO A 71 10.28 3.20 13.73
N ILE A 72 10.93 3.01 12.57
CA ILE A 72 10.98 4.05 11.52
C ILE A 72 9.57 4.30 10.96
N THR A 73 8.78 3.25 10.71
CA THR A 73 7.40 3.38 10.23
C THR A 73 6.56 4.17 11.23
N PHE A 74 6.63 3.83 12.52
CA PHE A 74 5.89 4.56 13.56
C PHE A 74 6.34 6.02 13.68
N ALA A 75 7.64 6.28 13.63
CA ALA A 75 8.19 7.63 13.68
C ALA A 75 7.71 8.48 12.48
N LEU A 76 7.82 7.95 11.26
CA LEU A 76 7.37 8.66 10.06
C LEU A 76 5.86 8.86 10.02
N MET A 77 5.07 7.83 10.39
CA MET A 77 3.61 7.91 10.47
C MET A 77 3.13 8.97 11.47
N SER A 78 3.88 9.20 12.56
CA SER A 78 3.55 10.23 13.54
C SER A 78 3.61 11.66 12.99
N ILE A 79 4.40 11.88 11.92
CA ILE A 79 4.48 13.16 11.22
C ILE A 79 3.30 13.31 10.25
N ASN A 80 3.06 12.28 9.44
CA ASN A 80 1.89 12.21 8.58
C ASN A 80 1.53 10.73 8.33
N PRO A 81 0.26 10.33 8.48
CA PRO A 81 -0.17 8.96 8.24
C PRO A 81 0.27 8.36 6.90
N LYS A 82 0.41 9.19 5.84
CA LYS A 82 0.86 8.74 4.52
C LYS A 82 2.28 8.16 4.51
N PHE A 83 3.14 8.60 5.44
CA PHE A 83 4.53 8.14 5.52
C PHE A 83 4.69 6.76 6.16
N SER A 84 3.59 6.11 6.55
CA SER A 84 3.58 4.70 6.94
C SER A 84 3.85 3.75 5.76
N CYS A 85 3.65 4.19 4.51
CA CYS A 85 3.86 3.36 3.33
C CYS A 85 5.34 2.99 3.14
N PHE A 86 5.60 1.74 2.76
CA PHE A 86 6.97 1.26 2.47
C PHE A 86 7.66 2.05 1.34
N ALA A 87 6.91 2.71 0.46
CA ALA A 87 7.47 3.62 -0.54
C ALA A 87 8.20 4.84 0.06
N TYR A 88 7.95 5.16 1.33
CA TYR A 88 8.72 6.17 2.09
C TYR A 88 9.71 5.51 3.05
N VAL A 89 9.25 4.54 3.84
CA VAL A 89 10.03 3.94 4.93
C VAL A 89 11.31 3.29 4.41
N VAL A 90 11.23 2.54 3.31
CA VAL A 90 12.39 1.80 2.78
C VAL A 90 13.45 2.76 2.21
N PRO A 91 13.10 3.72 1.32
CA PRO A 91 14.04 4.75 0.87
C PRO A 91 14.61 5.60 2.00
N PHE A 92 13.77 6.03 2.96
CA PHE A 92 14.25 6.81 4.10
C PHE A 92 15.30 6.05 4.92
N THR A 93 15.05 4.76 5.18
CA THR A 93 16.00 3.89 5.89
C THR A 93 17.31 3.77 5.11
N TYR A 94 17.23 3.55 3.79
CA TYR A 94 18.42 3.50 2.93
C TYR A 94 19.26 4.77 3.00
N PHE A 95 18.66 5.94 2.75
CA PHE A 95 19.40 7.21 2.75
C PHE A 95 19.95 7.56 4.13
N LEU A 96 19.23 7.23 5.20
CA LEU A 96 19.74 7.41 6.55
C LEU A 96 21.00 6.55 6.79
N GLY A 97 21.00 5.29 6.31
CA GLY A 97 22.16 4.42 6.36
C GLY A 97 23.37 4.99 5.62
N GLU A 98 23.18 5.45 4.38
CA GLU A 98 24.24 6.06 3.55
C GLU A 98 24.80 7.35 4.18
N ILE A 99 23.94 8.16 4.79
CA ILE A 99 24.36 9.37 5.51
C ILE A 99 25.23 9.00 6.72
N LEU A 100 24.84 8.00 7.51
CA LEU A 100 25.61 7.56 8.67
C LEU A 100 26.97 6.98 8.27
N GLU A 101 27.00 6.20 7.19
CA GLU A 101 28.23 5.63 6.64
C GLU A 101 29.21 6.72 6.18
N THR A 102 28.70 7.85 5.66
CA THR A 102 29.52 9.03 5.31
C THR A 102 30.27 9.62 6.52
N PHE A 103 29.78 9.39 7.74
CA PHE A 103 30.42 9.81 9.00
C PHE A 103 31.22 8.68 9.68
N ASP A 104 31.62 7.65 8.93
CA ASP A 104 32.31 6.45 9.43
C ASP A 104 31.49 5.65 10.47
N LEU A 105 30.17 5.86 10.52
CA LEU A 105 29.25 5.14 11.40
C LEU A 105 28.56 4.01 10.63
N PHE A 106 29.28 2.93 10.38
CA PHE A 106 28.69 1.73 9.77
C PHE A 106 27.82 0.98 10.78
N ILE A 107 26.51 0.93 10.51
CA ILE A 107 25.53 0.21 11.32
C ILE A 107 24.87 -0.87 10.47
N SER A 108 25.14 -2.13 10.81
CA SER A 108 24.64 -3.30 10.07
C SER A 108 23.11 -3.40 9.98
N LEU A 109 22.37 -2.72 10.87
CA LEU A 109 20.90 -2.64 10.84
C LEU A 109 20.35 -1.96 9.56
N PHE A 110 21.14 -1.12 8.91
CA PHE A 110 20.76 -0.45 7.66
C PHE A 110 21.08 -1.27 6.40
N VAL A 111 21.70 -2.45 6.54
CA VAL A 111 21.94 -3.35 5.41
C VAL A 111 20.69 -4.23 5.22
N LEU A 112 19.82 -3.80 4.32
CA LEU A 112 18.53 -4.46 4.03
C LEU A 112 18.47 -4.95 2.57
N PRO A 113 17.61 -5.95 2.28
CA PRO A 113 17.33 -6.42 0.92
C PRO A 113 16.47 -5.40 0.14
N TYR A 114 17.06 -4.23 -0.15
CA TYR A 114 16.36 -3.10 -0.77
C TYR A 114 15.80 -3.41 -2.17
N ARG A 115 16.48 -4.27 -2.94
CA ARG A 115 16.05 -4.64 -4.29
C ARG A 115 14.74 -5.43 -4.25
N GLU A 116 14.66 -6.36 -3.32
CA GLU A 116 13.49 -7.20 -3.06
C GLU A 116 12.32 -6.35 -2.54
N PHE A 117 12.59 -5.37 -1.67
CA PHE A 117 11.57 -4.42 -1.21
C PHE A 117 10.97 -3.59 -2.35
N ILE A 118 11.76 -3.15 -3.34
CA ILE A 118 11.22 -2.43 -4.50
C ILE A 118 10.19 -3.30 -5.25
N ILE A 119 10.49 -4.58 -5.44
CA ILE A 119 9.56 -5.53 -6.09
C ILE A 119 8.30 -5.73 -5.24
N LEU A 120 8.45 -5.94 -3.92
CA LEU A 120 7.31 -6.06 -3.01
C LEU A 120 6.41 -4.82 -3.09
N ILE A 121 6.99 -3.63 -3.00
CA ILE A 121 6.26 -2.36 -3.06
C ILE A 121 5.47 -2.25 -4.37
N GLY A 122 6.07 -2.63 -5.50
CA GLY A 122 5.39 -2.65 -6.80
C GLY A 122 4.17 -3.58 -6.81
N PHE A 123 4.30 -4.81 -6.30
CA PHE A 123 3.18 -5.75 -6.20
C PHE A 123 2.06 -5.23 -5.29
N LEU A 124 2.41 -4.67 -4.12
CA LEU A 124 1.43 -4.14 -3.18
C LEU A 124 0.59 -3.02 -3.81
N HIS A 125 1.21 -2.08 -4.52
CA HIS A 125 0.49 -0.99 -5.18
C HIS A 125 -0.32 -1.45 -6.40
N ILE A 126 0.09 -2.51 -7.10
CA ILE A 126 -0.75 -3.11 -8.15
C ILE A 126 -2.05 -3.64 -7.53
N ILE A 127 -1.95 -4.39 -6.44
CA ILE A 127 -3.12 -4.93 -5.74
C ILE A 127 -3.98 -3.80 -5.17
N GLU A 128 -3.36 -2.80 -4.53
CA GLU A 128 -4.05 -1.63 -4.01
C GLU A 128 -4.81 -0.90 -5.12
N GLY A 129 -4.16 -0.61 -6.25
CA GLY A 129 -4.80 0.03 -7.40
C GLY A 129 -6.00 -0.76 -7.93
N ILE A 130 -5.88 -2.10 -8.04
CA ILE A 130 -7.00 -2.97 -8.43
C ILE A 130 -8.13 -2.89 -7.40
N PHE A 131 -7.83 -2.96 -6.11
CA PHE A 131 -8.83 -2.90 -5.03
C PHE A 131 -9.53 -1.54 -4.97
N ILE A 132 -8.80 -0.44 -5.18
CA ILE A 132 -9.38 0.89 -5.28
C ILE A 132 -10.33 0.99 -6.48
N ILE A 133 -9.95 0.45 -7.65
CA ILE A 133 -10.81 0.46 -8.86
C ILE A 133 -12.12 -0.31 -8.63
N LEU A 134 -12.03 -1.47 -7.99
CA LEU A 134 -13.16 -2.39 -7.84
C LEU A 134 -14.04 -2.05 -6.63
N PHE A 135 -13.42 -1.71 -5.50
CA PHE A 135 -14.09 -1.67 -4.19
C PHE A 135 -13.92 -0.34 -3.45
N GLY A 136 -13.06 0.56 -3.91
CA GLY A 136 -12.71 1.78 -3.15
C GLY A 136 -13.89 2.74 -2.92
N ALA A 137 -14.91 2.71 -3.77
CA ALA A 137 -16.13 3.52 -3.64
C ALA A 137 -17.27 2.84 -2.87
N GLU A 138 -17.08 1.61 -2.37
CA GLU A 138 -18.12 0.94 -1.59
C GLU A 138 -18.27 1.58 -0.20
N ASN A 139 -19.50 1.88 0.20
CA ASN A 139 -19.89 2.38 1.54
C ASN A 139 -19.24 3.71 1.91
N THR A 140 -19.35 4.63 0.98
CA THR A 140 -18.97 6.00 1.20
C THR A 140 -19.83 6.67 2.27
N LYS A 141 -19.24 7.63 2.98
CA LYS A 141 -19.92 8.40 4.03
C LYS A 141 -20.01 9.87 3.64
N GLU A 142 -21.17 10.48 3.84
CA GLU A 142 -21.29 11.93 3.72
C GLU A 142 -20.48 12.63 4.82
N THR A 143 -19.64 13.57 4.43
CA THR A 143 -18.72 14.28 5.32
C THR A 143 -18.64 15.76 4.91
N PRO A 144 -18.54 16.69 5.88
CA PRO A 144 -18.31 18.09 5.58
C PRO A 144 -16.90 18.28 5.03
N LEU A 145 -16.79 18.87 3.84
CA LEU A 145 -15.53 19.19 3.17
C LEU A 145 -15.35 20.71 3.10
N PHE A 146 -14.17 21.20 3.43
CA PHE A 146 -13.86 22.63 3.28
C PHE A 146 -13.27 22.89 1.89
N ASN A 147 -13.98 23.63 1.04
CA ASN A 147 -13.53 23.98 -0.31
C ASN A 147 -12.78 25.33 -0.35
N GLY A 148 -12.02 25.66 0.70
CA GLY A 148 -11.29 26.93 0.81
C GLY A 148 -12.14 28.18 1.11
N LYS A 149 -13.43 28.19 0.74
CA LYS A 149 -14.36 29.32 0.96
C LYS A 149 -15.52 28.99 1.88
N LYS A 150 -16.04 27.77 1.80
CA LYS A 150 -17.20 27.31 2.56
C LYS A 150 -17.10 25.81 2.83
N VAL A 151 -17.77 25.37 3.89
CA VAL A 151 -18.02 23.95 4.13
C VAL A 151 -19.13 23.51 3.18
N VAL A 152 -18.85 22.47 2.40
CA VAL A 152 -19.80 21.81 1.50
C VAL A 152 -19.92 20.36 1.89
N THR A 153 -21.07 19.74 1.62
CA THR A 153 -21.21 18.30 1.78
C THR A 153 -20.42 17.61 0.67
N GLY A 154 -19.59 16.65 1.05
CA GLY A 154 -19.00 15.71 0.12
C GLY A 154 -18.97 14.32 0.72
N THR A 155 -18.15 13.47 0.13
CA THR A 155 -18.21 12.03 0.32
C THR A 155 -16.81 11.52 0.63
N SER A 156 -16.66 10.83 1.76
CA SER A 156 -15.43 10.17 2.18
C SER A 156 -15.46 8.70 1.81
N MET A 157 -14.33 8.21 1.30
CA MET A 157 -14.06 6.81 1.00
C MET A 157 -12.93 6.35 1.91
N LYS A 158 -13.12 5.27 2.67
CA LYS A 158 -12.08 4.69 3.50
C LYS A 158 -12.16 3.18 3.46
N LYS A 159 -11.03 2.53 3.21
CA LYS A 159 -10.90 1.08 3.06
C LYS A 159 -9.61 0.56 3.66
N PHE A 160 -9.69 -0.62 4.26
CA PHE A 160 -8.54 -1.35 4.82
C PHE A 160 -8.61 -2.82 4.42
N TRP A 161 -7.62 -3.30 3.68
CA TRP A 161 -7.50 -4.68 3.24
C TRP A 161 -6.25 -5.31 3.86
N PRO A 162 -6.39 -6.23 4.83
CA PRO A 162 -5.25 -6.92 5.40
C PRO A 162 -4.77 -8.00 4.42
N ILE A 163 -3.51 -7.94 4.00
CA ILE A 163 -2.89 -8.87 3.07
C ILE A 163 -1.84 -9.69 3.85
N PRO A 164 -2.17 -10.91 4.29
CA PRO A 164 -1.20 -11.84 4.88
C PRO A 164 -0.30 -12.43 3.79
N LEU A 165 1.02 -12.21 3.89
CA LEU A 165 1.99 -12.66 2.89
C LEU A 165 3.02 -13.64 3.46
N ALA A 166 3.18 -14.79 2.83
CA ALA A 166 4.24 -15.76 3.12
C ALA A 166 5.54 -15.32 2.42
N MET A 167 6.29 -14.39 3.00
CA MET A 167 7.35 -13.70 2.25
C MET A 167 8.76 -13.82 2.83
N PHE A 168 8.89 -13.76 4.16
CA PHE A 168 10.20 -13.78 4.78
C PHE A 168 10.72 -15.21 4.92
N THR A 169 12.03 -15.41 4.73
CA THR A 169 12.68 -16.70 4.93
C THR A 169 13.71 -16.60 6.04
N SER A 170 13.58 -17.45 7.06
CA SER A 170 14.53 -17.58 8.16
C SER A 170 15.75 -18.42 7.76
N LEU A 171 16.79 -18.40 8.58
CA LEU A 171 18.04 -19.16 8.41
C LEU A 171 17.81 -20.68 8.36
N ASP A 172 16.80 -21.17 9.08
CA ASP A 172 16.39 -22.59 9.09
C ASP A 172 15.47 -22.96 7.91
N GLY A 173 15.22 -22.02 6.99
CA GLY A 173 14.33 -22.21 5.85
C GLY A 173 12.85 -22.11 6.19
N SER A 174 12.49 -21.74 7.43
CA SER A 174 11.10 -21.48 7.79
C SER A 174 10.60 -20.20 7.11
N ILE A 175 9.32 -20.22 6.71
CA ILE A 175 8.67 -19.05 6.11
C ILE A 175 7.98 -18.27 7.21
N ILE A 176 8.30 -16.98 7.31
CA ILE A 176 7.74 -16.05 8.27
C ILE A 176 6.74 -15.14 7.55
N PRO A 177 5.52 -14.97 8.09
CA PRO A 177 4.52 -14.13 7.48
C PRO A 177 4.84 -12.65 7.65
N LEU A 178 4.50 -11.88 6.62
CA LEU A 178 4.41 -10.43 6.63
C LEU A 178 2.93 -10.05 6.59
N TYR A 179 2.43 -9.43 7.65
CA TYR A 179 1.07 -8.88 7.67
C TYR A 179 1.10 -7.42 7.20
N THR A 180 0.61 -7.18 6.00
CA THR A 180 0.48 -5.81 5.47
C THR A 180 -0.99 -5.38 5.48
N ILE A 181 -1.23 -4.07 5.52
CA ILE A 181 -2.56 -3.50 5.37
C ILE A 181 -2.51 -2.52 4.20
N LEU A 182 -3.28 -2.79 3.15
CA LEU A 182 -3.50 -1.83 2.08
C LEU A 182 -4.64 -0.91 2.48
N GLY A 183 -4.35 0.39 2.56
CA GLY A 183 -5.30 1.40 3.03
C GLY A 183 -5.60 2.43 1.96
N TYR A 184 -6.88 2.66 1.67
CA TYR A 184 -7.32 3.73 0.79
C TYR A 184 -8.18 4.72 1.56
N ALA A 185 -7.82 6.00 1.50
CA ALA A 185 -8.58 7.08 2.14
C ALA A 185 -8.61 8.29 1.22
N ASP A 186 -9.79 8.72 0.79
CA ASP A 186 -9.97 9.86 -0.10
C ASP A 186 -11.33 10.54 0.10
N HIS A 187 -11.48 11.76 -0.42
CA HIS A 187 -12.71 12.53 -0.35
C HIS A 187 -13.05 13.18 -1.69
N THR A 188 -14.34 13.35 -1.96
CA THR A 188 -14.81 13.94 -3.22
C THR A 188 -16.15 14.64 -3.06
N GLN A 189 -16.39 15.67 -3.87
CA GLN A 189 -17.72 16.30 -4.05
C GLN A 189 -18.47 15.72 -5.27
N LEU A 190 -17.80 14.88 -6.04
CA LEU A 190 -18.33 14.22 -7.24
C LEU A 190 -18.70 12.77 -6.93
N ASP A 191 -19.05 12.02 -7.97
CA ASP A 191 -19.27 10.57 -7.87
C ASP A 191 -18.02 9.85 -7.30
N PRO A 192 -18.14 9.18 -6.13
CA PRO A 192 -17.06 8.42 -5.54
C PRO A 192 -16.59 7.26 -6.42
N PHE A 193 -17.47 6.64 -7.20
CA PHE A 193 -17.07 5.56 -8.11
C PHE A 193 -16.12 6.07 -9.19
N LEU A 194 -16.43 7.22 -9.78
CA LEU A 194 -15.57 7.85 -10.77
C LEU A 194 -14.21 8.24 -10.17
N LYS A 195 -14.20 8.90 -9.01
CA LYS A 195 -12.97 9.33 -8.33
C LYS A 195 -12.10 8.13 -7.95
N SER A 196 -12.68 7.12 -7.30
CA SER A 196 -11.98 5.90 -6.89
C SER A 196 -11.36 5.19 -8.10
N ARG A 197 -12.13 4.97 -9.17
CA ARG A 197 -11.59 4.34 -10.39
C ARG A 197 -10.48 5.14 -11.06
N TYR A 198 -10.57 6.47 -11.04
CA TYR A 198 -9.52 7.32 -11.56
C TYR A 198 -8.24 7.18 -10.72
N MET A 199 -8.33 7.35 -9.40
CA MET A 199 -7.18 7.25 -8.51
C MET A 199 -6.55 5.85 -8.52
N GLY A 200 -7.37 4.81 -8.48
CA GLY A 200 -6.88 3.43 -8.52
C GLY A 200 -6.12 3.09 -9.80
N LYS A 201 -6.43 3.73 -10.95
CA LYS A 201 -5.61 3.60 -12.17
C LYS A 201 -4.23 4.20 -12.01
N PHE A 202 -4.10 5.37 -11.38
CA PHE A 202 -2.77 5.97 -11.12
C PHE A 202 -1.94 5.10 -10.18
N VAL A 203 -2.55 4.57 -9.11
CA VAL A 203 -1.89 3.65 -8.18
C VAL A 203 -1.46 2.36 -8.88
N LEU A 204 -2.31 1.79 -9.74
CA LEU A 204 -1.98 0.62 -10.55
C LEU A 204 -0.80 0.88 -11.51
N PHE A 205 -0.85 1.99 -12.25
CA PHE A 205 0.24 2.36 -13.17
C PHE A 205 1.55 2.60 -12.42
N TYR A 206 1.49 3.24 -11.26
CA TYR A 206 2.65 3.40 -10.39
C TYR A 206 3.21 2.05 -9.94
N GLY A 207 2.38 1.12 -9.48
CA GLY A 207 2.83 -0.23 -9.10
C GLY A 207 3.53 -0.98 -10.24
N ILE A 208 2.97 -0.92 -11.47
CA ILE A 208 3.60 -1.50 -12.67
C ILE A 208 4.94 -0.82 -12.97
N PHE A 209 4.99 0.51 -12.89
CA PHE A 209 6.21 1.28 -13.10
C PHE A 209 7.29 0.90 -12.08
N ILE A 210 6.95 0.77 -10.80
CA ILE A 210 7.88 0.35 -9.76
C ILE A 210 8.37 -1.09 -9.98
N LEU A 211 7.55 -2.02 -10.48
CA LEU A 211 8.03 -3.35 -10.85
C LEU A 211 9.06 -3.31 -11.98
N ILE A 212 8.85 -2.45 -12.99
CA ILE A 212 9.82 -2.25 -14.08
C ILE A 212 11.13 -1.69 -13.51
N ILE A 213 11.05 -0.68 -12.65
CA ILE A 213 12.21 -0.11 -11.94
C ILE A 213 12.94 -1.18 -11.13
N GLY A 214 12.21 -2.00 -10.37
CA GLY A 214 12.76 -3.11 -9.60
C GLY A 214 13.48 -4.13 -10.48
N TRP A 215 12.90 -4.49 -11.63
CA TRP A 215 13.52 -5.39 -12.59
C TRP A 215 14.85 -4.84 -13.15
N PHE A 216 14.88 -3.56 -13.55
CA PHE A 216 16.13 -2.90 -13.99
C PHE A 216 17.16 -2.82 -12.87
N THR A 217 16.72 -2.61 -11.63
CA THR A 217 17.57 -2.58 -10.45
C THR A 217 18.18 -3.95 -10.18
N PHE A 218 17.40 -5.04 -10.27
CA PHE A 218 17.92 -6.40 -10.12
C PHE A 218 18.96 -6.77 -11.19
N ARG A 219 18.82 -6.25 -12.41
CA ARG A 219 19.77 -6.44 -13.52
C ARG A 219 21.01 -5.56 -13.43
N LEU A 220 21.16 -4.78 -12.36
CA LEU A 220 22.26 -3.81 -12.17
C LEU A 220 22.35 -2.74 -13.26
N ILE A 221 21.27 -2.53 -14.03
CA ILE A 221 21.20 -1.50 -15.09
C ILE A 221 20.88 -0.14 -14.46
N LEU A 222 19.98 -0.12 -13.48
CA LEU A 222 19.63 1.09 -12.74
C LEU A 222 20.29 1.07 -11.35
N PRO A 223 21.02 2.13 -10.96
CA PRO A 223 21.57 2.23 -9.61
C PRO A 223 20.49 2.20 -8.53
N LEU A 224 20.77 1.50 -7.43
CA LEU A 224 19.83 1.33 -6.31
C LEU A 224 19.41 2.68 -5.71
N THR A 225 20.36 3.61 -5.56
CA THR A 225 20.12 4.97 -5.08
C THR A 225 19.03 5.68 -5.89
N ILE A 226 19.14 5.64 -7.22
CA ILE A 226 18.19 6.27 -8.14
C ILE A 226 16.83 5.55 -8.05
N ALA A 227 16.83 4.23 -8.04
CA ALA A 227 15.60 3.45 -7.92
C ALA A 227 14.83 3.81 -6.63
N LEU A 228 15.52 3.91 -5.49
CA LEU A 228 14.91 4.24 -4.20
C LEU A 228 14.44 5.70 -4.11
N LEU A 229 15.06 6.66 -4.83
CA LEU A 229 14.51 8.02 -4.95
C LEU A 229 13.19 8.06 -5.73
N ILE A 230 13.05 7.20 -6.75
CA ILE A 230 11.85 7.17 -7.61
C ILE A 230 10.60 6.76 -6.82
N LEU A 231 10.73 5.90 -5.81
CA LEU A 231 9.62 5.41 -4.99
C LEU A 231 8.82 6.57 -4.33
N PRO A 232 9.39 7.38 -3.43
CA PRO A 232 8.65 8.44 -2.75
C PRO A 232 8.22 9.54 -3.74
N ILE A 233 9.02 9.82 -4.78
CA ILE A 233 8.66 10.80 -5.82
C ILE A 233 7.39 10.35 -6.57
N GLY A 234 7.34 9.10 -7.02
CA GLY A 234 6.17 8.57 -7.70
C GLY A 234 4.94 8.50 -6.79
N HIS A 235 5.14 8.18 -5.52
CA HIS A 235 4.06 8.18 -4.54
C HIS A 235 3.49 9.59 -4.31
N GLU A 236 4.35 10.62 -4.16
CA GLU A 236 3.91 12.03 -4.08
C GLU A 236 3.20 12.48 -5.36
N LEU A 237 3.60 11.99 -6.55
CA LEU A 237 2.90 12.29 -7.80
C LEU A 237 1.45 11.80 -7.79
N ILE A 238 1.17 10.62 -7.21
CA ILE A 238 -0.21 10.12 -7.05
C ILE A 238 -1.02 11.07 -6.15
N PHE A 239 -0.46 11.48 -5.02
CA PHE A 239 -1.13 12.43 -4.12
C PHE A 239 -1.34 13.79 -4.79
N PHE A 240 -0.34 14.27 -5.53
CA PHE A 240 -0.46 15.50 -6.30
C PHE A 240 -1.62 15.44 -7.30
N VAL A 241 -1.72 14.35 -8.06
CA VAL A 241 -2.86 14.10 -8.96
C VAL A 241 -4.18 14.06 -8.19
N ASN A 242 -4.20 13.54 -6.96
CA ASN A 242 -5.39 13.53 -6.13
C ASN A 242 -5.87 14.93 -5.75
N TYR A 243 -4.94 15.85 -5.46
CA TYR A 243 -5.22 17.24 -5.07
C TYR A 243 -5.66 18.13 -6.24
N LEU A 244 -5.39 17.72 -7.49
CA LEU A 244 -5.87 18.48 -8.64
C LEU A 244 -7.40 18.46 -8.68
N PRO A 245 -8.05 19.61 -8.86
CA PRO A 245 -9.50 19.67 -8.97
C PRO A 245 -9.93 18.83 -10.16
N PHE A 246 -10.84 17.88 -9.91
CA PHE A 246 -11.39 17.03 -10.94
C PHE A 246 -12.28 17.90 -11.85
N ASN A 247 -11.69 18.45 -12.91
CA ASN A 247 -12.36 19.43 -13.77
C ASN A 247 -13.66 18.83 -14.34
N ALA A 248 -14.75 19.60 -14.22
CA ALA A 248 -16.09 19.25 -14.69
C ALA A 248 -16.19 18.97 -16.21
N GLU A 249 -15.15 19.25 -16.99
CA GLU A 249 -15.07 18.86 -18.40
C GLU A 249 -14.76 17.36 -18.58
N ASN A 250 -13.94 16.77 -17.70
CA ASN A 250 -13.65 15.34 -17.72
C ASN A 250 -14.89 14.52 -17.31
N SER A 251 -15.76 15.05 -16.43
CA SER A 251 -17.01 14.37 -16.09
C SER A 251 -18.00 14.35 -17.25
N LYS A 252 -18.07 15.38 -18.10
CA LYS A 252 -18.89 15.39 -19.32
C LYS A 252 -18.40 14.37 -20.36
N LEU A 253 -17.08 14.25 -20.55
CA LEU A 253 -16.46 13.29 -21.46
C LEU A 253 -16.58 11.83 -21.00
N ILE A 254 -16.69 11.60 -19.69
CA ILE A 254 -16.84 10.25 -19.13
C ILE A 254 -18.33 9.86 -19.02
N ASN A 255 -19.21 10.79 -18.64
CA ASN A 255 -20.66 10.56 -18.64
C ASN A 255 -21.21 10.30 -20.06
N SER A 256 -20.64 10.94 -21.10
CA SER A 256 -21.03 10.64 -22.48
C SER A 256 -20.64 9.23 -22.93
N LYS A 257 -19.61 8.63 -22.33
CA LYS A 257 -19.19 7.24 -22.60
C LYS A 257 -19.91 6.21 -21.73
N SER A 258 -20.40 6.61 -20.56
CA SER A 258 -21.19 5.76 -19.64
C SER A 258 -22.61 5.50 -20.14
N ASN A 259 -23.20 6.41 -20.92
CA ASN A 259 -24.56 6.26 -21.45
C ASN A 259 -24.68 5.28 -22.63
N TYR A 260 -23.60 4.57 -22.98
CA TYR A 260 -23.56 3.56 -24.05
C TYR A 260 -23.22 2.15 -23.55
N ARG A 261 -23.36 1.86 -22.25
CA ARG A 261 -23.22 0.50 -21.69
C ARG A 261 -24.36 0.16 -20.74
#